data_AF-A0A1I7UD48-F1
#
_entry.id   AF-A0A1I7UD48-F1
#
_cell.length_a   1.000
_cell.length_b   1.000
_cell.length_c   1.000
_cell.angle_alpha   90.00
_cell.angle_beta   90.00
_cell.angle_gamma   90.00
#
_symmetry.space_group_name_H-M   'P 1'
#
loop_
_entity.id
_entity.type
_entity.pdbx_description
1 polymer ?
#
loop_
_entity_poly.entity_id
_entity_poly.type
_entity_poly.pdbx_seq_one_letter_code
_entity_poly.pdbx_strand_id
1 'polypeptide(L)'
;MKELDSDEKDLFFVSAYYYGNEYGFYENQVSLTFIAPRDANWDRRKIIVIKSNDTSAVLEPMKVHRATPHNVCRFVTLQGTVTLRNDLMDLEVLVNKNIAPIRYLPADNKQRDLVVCTPPIYGNVRWQSVLLAAHVYPRFGGHLQTYFSNSKPEFYELLEELKRLKGISVTPFPHFFGNTKLDEIEFGGITVANADCLSKYKSSASFITFLEWNELLIPKTFDSYFSEFANYFESEIFVGLLEFRNANGTSKVVTRPLLIDSVWLNEPVERPFKLKR
;
A
#
# COMPACT_ATOMS: atom_id res chain seq x y z
N MET A 1 -15.09 -9.90 -10.19
CA MET A 1 -15.65 -9.07 -9.10
C MET A 1 -17.12 -9.42 -9.00
N LYS A 2 -17.64 -9.78 -7.83
CA LYS A 2 -19.10 -9.84 -7.62
C LYS A 2 -19.58 -8.39 -7.66
N GLU A 3 -20.18 -8.01 -8.78
CA GLU A 3 -20.89 -6.74 -8.92
C GLU A 3 -22.10 -6.81 -7.99
N LEU A 4 -22.07 -6.03 -6.91
CA LEU A 4 -23.21 -5.86 -6.03
C LEU A 4 -24.09 -4.79 -6.68
N ASP A 5 -25.17 -5.24 -7.31
CA ASP A 5 -26.23 -4.42 -7.90
C ASP A 5 -26.89 -3.51 -6.86
N SER A 6 -26.49 -2.24 -6.85
CA SER A 6 -27.35 -1.11 -6.51
C SER A 6 -26.80 0.12 -7.23
N ASP A 7 -27.67 0.95 -7.81
CA ASP A 7 -27.35 2.11 -8.66
C ASP A 7 -26.49 3.23 -8.01
N GLU A 8 -25.95 3.03 -6.81
CA GLU A 8 -24.87 3.83 -6.23
C GLU A 8 -23.65 2.93 -5.96
N LYS A 9 -22.64 3.02 -6.84
CA LYS A 9 -21.37 2.30 -6.69
C LYS A 9 -20.53 2.97 -5.60
N ASP A 10 -20.62 2.48 -4.37
CA ASP A 10 -20.12 3.20 -3.20
C ASP A 10 -18.79 2.71 -2.61
N LEU A 11 -18.38 1.47 -2.90
CA LEU A 11 -17.14 0.90 -2.34
C LEU A 11 -16.57 -0.18 -3.28
N PHE A 12 -15.31 -0.07 -3.62
CA PHE A 12 -14.57 -0.99 -4.48
C PHE A 12 -13.47 -1.65 -3.68
N PHE A 13 -13.51 -2.98 -3.59
CA PHE A 13 -12.48 -3.76 -2.94
C PHE A 13 -11.19 -3.81 -3.78
N VAL A 14 -10.05 -3.63 -3.14
CA VAL A 14 -8.72 -3.74 -3.77
C VAL A 14 -8.01 -4.98 -3.27
N SER A 15 -7.78 -5.08 -1.97
CA SER A 15 -7.02 -6.17 -1.36
C SER A 15 -7.33 -6.34 0.12
N ALA A 16 -7.02 -7.53 0.64
CA ALA A 16 -7.11 -7.88 2.05
C ALA A 16 -5.90 -8.73 2.45
N TYR A 17 -5.27 -8.36 3.56
CA TYR A 17 -4.13 -9.07 4.15
C TYR A 17 -4.43 -9.51 5.57
N TYR A 18 -4.13 -10.78 5.86
CA TYR A 18 -4.28 -11.40 7.17
C TYR A 18 -2.92 -11.53 7.85
N TYR A 19 -2.81 -10.97 9.05
CA TYR A 19 -1.67 -11.11 9.95
C TYR A 19 -2.07 -12.09 11.05
N GLY A 20 -1.66 -13.34 10.93
CA GLY A 20 -1.91 -14.36 11.96
C GLY A 20 -1.05 -14.17 13.22
N ASN A 21 -1.21 -15.06 14.21
CA ASN A 21 -0.44 -15.00 15.46
C ASN A 21 1.08 -15.21 15.28
N GLU A 22 1.50 -15.77 14.15
CA GLU A 22 2.90 -15.98 13.78
C GLU A 22 3.67 -14.69 13.40
N TYR A 23 2.96 -13.59 13.18
CA TYR A 23 3.53 -12.29 12.81
C TYR A 23 3.77 -11.47 14.09
N GLY A 24 4.76 -11.87 14.90
CA GLY A 24 4.94 -11.51 16.32
C GLY A 24 4.86 -10.04 16.80
N PHE A 25 4.62 -9.07 15.93
CA PHE A 25 4.32 -7.67 16.28
C PHE A 25 2.86 -7.26 16.07
N TYR A 26 2.08 -8.02 15.30
CA TYR A 26 0.67 -7.72 15.02
C TYR A 26 -0.22 -8.71 15.77
N GLU A 27 -1.18 -8.18 16.51
CA GLU A 27 -2.32 -8.97 16.95
C GLU A 27 -2.99 -9.58 15.71
N ASN A 28 -3.54 -10.79 15.85
CA ASN A 28 -4.36 -11.45 14.84
C ASN A 28 -5.30 -10.43 14.15
N GLN A 29 -4.98 -10.00 12.94
CA GLN A 29 -5.58 -8.80 12.33
C GLN A 29 -5.83 -8.99 10.84
N VAL A 30 -6.81 -8.28 10.32
CA VAL A 30 -7.02 -8.11 8.88
C VAL A 30 -6.90 -6.63 8.53
N SER A 31 -6.13 -6.34 7.48
CA SER A 31 -6.12 -5.05 6.81
C SER A 31 -6.81 -5.18 5.46
N LEU A 32 -7.69 -4.23 5.13
CA LEU A 32 -8.38 -4.16 3.87
C LEU A 32 -8.13 -2.81 3.20
N THR A 33 -7.90 -2.81 1.89
CA THR A 33 -7.82 -1.61 1.07
C THR A 33 -9.04 -1.51 0.18
N PHE A 34 -9.67 -0.33 0.19
CA PHE A 34 -10.82 -0.03 -0.65
C PHE A 34 -10.65 1.30 -1.36
N ILE A 35 -11.49 1.51 -2.37
CA ILE A 35 -11.70 2.81 -3.01
C ILE A 35 -13.18 3.15 -2.87
N ALA A 36 -13.51 4.39 -2.50
CA ALA A 36 -14.88 4.86 -2.42
C ALA A 36 -15.01 6.24 -3.07
N PRO A 37 -16.19 6.64 -3.57
CA PRO A 37 -16.45 8.05 -3.84
C PRO A 37 -16.19 8.86 -2.57
N ARG A 38 -15.48 9.99 -2.70
CA ARG A 38 -15.16 10.89 -1.58
C ARG A 38 -16.42 11.27 -0.78
N ASP A 39 -17.52 11.48 -1.48
CA ASP A 39 -18.77 11.99 -0.93
C ASP A 39 -19.72 10.88 -0.43
N ALA A 40 -19.28 9.61 -0.44
CA ALA A 40 -20.11 8.45 -0.06
C ALA A 40 -20.44 8.35 1.45
N ASN A 41 -20.02 9.31 2.29
CA ASN A 41 -20.22 9.33 3.74
C ASN A 41 -19.85 7.99 4.42
N TRP A 42 -18.70 7.42 4.03
CA TRP A 42 -18.22 6.12 4.48
C TRP A 42 -17.98 6.06 5.99
N ASP A 43 -17.74 7.21 6.65
CA ASP A 43 -17.63 7.36 8.10
C ASP A 43 -18.94 7.02 8.84
N ARG A 44 -20.08 7.25 8.19
CA ARG A 44 -21.41 6.89 8.71
C ARG A 44 -21.79 5.45 8.41
N ARG A 45 -21.15 4.84 7.40
CA ARG A 45 -21.39 3.45 7.00
C ARG A 45 -20.57 2.55 7.93
N LYS A 46 -21.24 1.87 8.86
CA LYS A 46 -20.57 0.83 9.65
C LYS A 46 -20.12 -0.28 8.71
N ILE A 47 -18.83 -0.37 8.44
CA ILE A 47 -18.24 -1.51 7.76
C ILE A 47 -17.98 -2.58 8.82
N ILE A 48 -18.69 -3.69 8.71
CA ILE A 48 -18.61 -4.79 9.67
C ILE A 48 -17.95 -5.96 8.96
N VAL A 49 -16.93 -6.51 9.59
CA VAL A 49 -16.28 -7.74 9.15
C VAL A 49 -17.00 -8.90 9.83
N ILE A 50 -17.52 -9.80 9.01
CA ILE A 50 -18.04 -11.08 9.44
C ILE A 50 -16.91 -12.08 9.26
N LYS A 51 -16.54 -12.76 10.33
CA LYS A 51 -15.68 -13.94 10.23
C LYS A 51 -16.38 -15.17 10.76
N SER A 52 -16.21 -16.28 10.09
CA SER A 52 -16.67 -17.58 10.54
C SER A 52 -15.52 -18.32 11.24
N ASN A 53 -15.88 -19.15 12.21
CA ASN A 53 -15.22 -20.43 12.40
C ASN A 53 -16.22 -21.54 12.01
N ASP A 54 -15.84 -22.81 12.09
CA ASP A 54 -16.69 -23.95 11.72
C ASP A 54 -18.10 -23.98 12.39
N THR A 55 -18.34 -23.20 13.45
CA THR A 55 -19.59 -23.26 14.24
C THR A 55 -20.26 -21.91 14.53
N SER A 56 -19.62 -20.77 14.26
CA SER A 56 -20.14 -19.44 14.63
C SER A 56 -19.58 -18.33 13.75
N ALA A 57 -20.43 -17.34 13.45
CA ALA A 57 -20.02 -16.09 12.83
C ALA A 57 -19.88 -14.99 13.87
N VAL A 58 -18.76 -14.27 13.85
CA VAL A 58 -18.49 -13.12 14.73
C VAL A 58 -18.48 -11.85 13.89
N LEU A 59 -19.18 -10.84 14.38
CA LEU A 59 -19.27 -9.52 13.76
C LEU A 59 -18.35 -8.55 14.49
N GLU A 60 -17.35 -8.03 13.78
CA GLU A 60 -16.39 -7.06 14.32
C GLU A 60 -16.46 -5.74 13.53
N PRO A 61 -16.64 -4.58 14.18
CA PRO A 61 -16.62 -3.29 13.49
C PRO A 61 -15.19 -2.98 13.03
N MET A 62 -15.04 -2.62 11.77
CA MET A 62 -13.74 -2.26 11.20
C MET A 62 -13.41 -0.80 11.49
N LYS A 63 -12.18 -0.53 11.92
CA LYS A 63 -11.64 0.84 11.99
C LYS A 63 -11.25 1.25 10.57
N VAL A 64 -11.78 2.36 10.08
CA VAL A 64 -11.55 2.82 8.71
C VAL A 64 -11.03 4.25 8.72
N HIS A 65 -9.99 4.50 7.93
CA HIS A 65 -9.43 5.83 7.71
C HIS A 65 -9.14 6.05 6.22
N ARG A 66 -9.06 7.33 5.83
CA ARG A 66 -8.56 7.70 4.51
C ARG A 66 -7.05 7.57 4.48
N ALA A 67 -6.52 7.07 3.37
CA ALA A 67 -5.07 7.01 3.17
C ALA A 67 -4.45 8.40 2.99
N THR A 68 -5.21 9.39 2.50
CA THR A 68 -4.75 10.78 2.34
C THR A 68 -5.81 11.81 2.76
N PRO A 69 -5.42 12.98 3.30
CA PRO A 69 -6.34 14.00 3.80
C PRO A 69 -6.70 15.11 2.78
N HIS A 70 -6.72 14.84 1.48
CA HIS A 70 -7.06 15.85 0.46
C HIS A 70 -8.50 15.72 -0.06
N ASN A 71 -9.02 16.74 -0.74
CA ASN A 71 -10.35 16.67 -1.38
C ASN A 71 -10.31 16.87 -2.90
N VAL A 72 -9.16 16.61 -3.54
CA VAL A 72 -8.97 16.83 -4.99
C VAL A 72 -9.63 15.74 -5.84
N CYS A 73 -9.35 14.46 -5.56
CA CYS A 73 -9.85 13.34 -6.36
C CYS A 73 -11.28 12.94 -6.00
N ARG A 74 -12.01 12.41 -6.99
CA ARG A 74 -13.40 11.94 -6.83
C ARG A 74 -13.46 10.64 -6.04
N PHE A 75 -12.52 9.73 -6.29
CA PHE A 75 -12.41 8.45 -5.61
C PHE A 75 -11.20 8.46 -4.68
N VAL A 76 -11.45 8.08 -3.43
CA VAL A 76 -10.46 8.13 -2.34
C VAL A 76 -10.16 6.73 -1.84
N THR A 77 -8.91 6.53 -1.42
CA THR A 77 -8.41 5.27 -0.90
C THR A 77 -8.73 5.20 0.60
N LEU A 78 -9.37 4.12 1.01
CA LEU A 78 -9.68 3.82 2.40
C LEU A 78 -8.86 2.61 2.84
N GLN A 79 -8.31 2.69 4.04
CA GLN A 79 -7.71 1.55 4.73
C GLN A 79 -8.57 1.19 5.92
N GLY A 80 -8.94 -0.09 5.97
CA GLY A 80 -9.66 -0.70 7.07
C GLY A 80 -8.74 -1.63 7.86
N THR A 81 -8.85 -1.62 9.18
CA THR A 81 -8.20 -2.60 10.04
C THR A 81 -9.18 -3.16 11.07
N VAL A 82 -9.06 -4.44 11.35
CA VAL A 82 -9.84 -5.13 12.38
C VAL A 82 -8.96 -6.15 13.10
N THR A 83 -8.87 -6.03 14.42
CA THR A 83 -8.24 -7.06 15.26
C THR A 83 -9.25 -8.16 15.54
N LEU A 84 -8.81 -9.39 15.39
CA LEU A 84 -9.56 -10.62 15.51
C LEU A 84 -9.17 -11.34 16.80
N ARG A 85 -10.16 -11.80 17.57
CA ARG A 85 -9.88 -12.60 18.79
C ARG A 85 -9.34 -14.02 18.51
N ASN A 86 -9.68 -14.55 17.35
CA ASN A 86 -9.46 -15.94 16.92
C ASN A 86 -9.08 -15.92 15.44
N ASP A 87 -8.42 -16.97 14.98
CA ASP A 87 -7.96 -17.09 13.60
C ASP A 87 -9.09 -16.95 12.57
N LEU A 88 -8.74 -16.36 11.44
CA LEU A 88 -9.66 -16.11 10.34
C LEU A 88 -9.78 -17.35 9.45
N MET A 89 -11.00 -17.87 9.27
CA MET A 89 -11.31 -18.92 8.29
C MET A 89 -11.95 -18.33 7.03
N ASP A 90 -13.12 -17.69 7.17
CA ASP A 90 -13.73 -16.92 6.10
C ASP A 90 -13.83 -15.45 6.48
N LEU A 91 -13.77 -14.60 5.45
CA LEU A 91 -13.89 -13.16 5.57
C LEU A 91 -15.04 -12.67 4.70
N GLU A 92 -16.03 -12.05 5.31
CA GLU A 92 -17.08 -11.34 4.60
C GLU A 92 -17.19 -9.91 5.13
N VAL A 93 -17.64 -9.02 4.26
CA VAL A 93 -17.82 -7.61 4.59
C VAL A 93 -19.30 -7.26 4.43
N LEU A 94 -19.89 -6.72 5.50
CA LEU A 94 -21.24 -6.20 5.55
C LEU A 94 -21.20 -4.67 5.44
N VAL A 95 -21.78 -4.14 4.37
CA VAL A 95 -21.92 -2.70 4.12
C VAL A 95 -23.37 -2.44 3.73
N ASN A 96 -24.06 -1.59 4.48
CA ASN A 96 -25.45 -1.18 4.17
C ASN A 96 -26.40 -2.37 3.89
N LYS A 97 -26.31 -3.43 4.70
CA LYS A 97 -27.11 -4.68 4.58
C LYS A 97 -26.71 -5.61 3.43
N ASN A 98 -25.71 -5.23 2.62
CA ASN A 98 -25.13 -6.11 1.60
C ASN A 98 -23.92 -6.84 2.17
N ILE A 99 -23.89 -8.16 2.01
CA ILE A 99 -22.77 -9.01 2.43
C ILE A 99 -21.99 -9.44 1.19
N ALA A 100 -20.68 -9.31 1.25
CA ALA A 100 -19.76 -9.71 0.19
C ALA A 100 -18.65 -10.59 0.76
N PRO A 101 -18.44 -11.82 0.26
CA PRO A 101 -17.25 -12.58 0.63
C PRO A 101 -16.01 -11.90 0.03
N ILE A 102 -14.97 -11.78 0.85
CA ILE A 102 -13.71 -11.16 0.49
C ILE A 102 -12.60 -12.20 0.57
N ARG A 103 -11.89 -12.37 -0.56
CA ARG A 103 -10.66 -13.16 -0.56
C ARG A 103 -9.56 -12.34 0.11
N TYR A 104 -8.92 -12.93 1.12
CA TYR A 104 -7.72 -12.40 1.74
C TYR A 104 -6.49 -13.21 1.33
N LEU A 105 -5.32 -12.59 1.51
CA LEU A 105 -4.01 -13.20 1.37
C LEU A 105 -3.29 -13.16 2.71
N PRO A 106 -2.38 -14.11 3.02
CA PRO A 106 -1.47 -13.92 4.14
C PRO A 106 -0.60 -12.68 3.87
N ALA A 107 -0.35 -11.89 4.92
CA ALA A 107 0.65 -10.84 4.88
C ALA A 107 2.04 -11.44 4.60
N ASP A 108 2.98 -10.63 4.13
CA ASP A 108 4.35 -11.10 3.94
C ASP A 108 4.98 -11.37 5.32
N ASN A 109 5.58 -12.56 5.47
CA ASN A 109 6.24 -13.02 6.70
C ASN A 109 7.76 -13.16 6.55
N LYS A 110 8.30 -12.84 5.37
CA LYS A 110 9.73 -12.95 5.09
C LYS A 110 10.40 -11.64 5.47
N GLN A 111 11.32 -11.66 6.44
CA GLN A 111 12.05 -10.46 6.84
C GLN A 111 12.71 -9.78 5.64
N ARG A 112 12.51 -8.46 5.54
CA ARG A 112 13.03 -7.60 4.48
C ARG A 112 13.67 -6.37 5.08
N ASP A 113 14.86 -6.03 4.61
CA ASP A 113 15.58 -4.85 5.08
C ASP A 113 14.86 -3.57 4.67
N LEU A 114 14.64 -3.42 3.36
CA LEU A 114 13.89 -2.32 2.77
C LEU A 114 12.84 -2.88 1.82
N VAL A 115 11.61 -2.38 1.91
CA VAL A 115 10.61 -2.53 0.86
C VAL A 115 10.44 -1.21 0.12
N VAL A 116 10.55 -1.27 -1.21
CA VAL A 116 10.32 -0.14 -2.10
C VAL A 116 8.99 -0.35 -2.80
N CYS A 117 8.01 0.45 -2.42
CA CYS A 117 6.70 0.49 -3.03
C CYS A 117 6.72 1.46 -4.20
N THR A 118 6.37 0.97 -5.38
CA THR A 118 6.32 1.78 -6.60
C THR A 118 4.89 1.95 -7.10
N PRO A 119 4.60 3.07 -7.78
CA PRO A 119 3.29 3.29 -8.37
C PRO A 119 3.01 2.29 -9.50
N PRO A 120 1.74 2.11 -9.89
CA PRO A 120 1.40 1.22 -10.98
C PRO A 120 2.10 1.60 -12.28
N ILE A 121 2.54 0.58 -12.99
CA ILE A 121 3.13 0.70 -14.31
C ILE A 121 2.00 0.87 -15.31
N TYR A 122 1.99 2.06 -15.94
CA TYR A 122 1.17 2.37 -17.11
C TYR A 122 2.05 2.44 -18.36
N GLY A 123 1.44 2.60 -19.55
CA GLY A 123 2.16 2.65 -20.83
C GLY A 123 3.17 3.80 -20.99
N ASN A 124 3.23 4.76 -20.06
CA ASN A 124 4.16 5.90 -20.07
C ASN A 124 5.44 5.66 -19.25
N VAL A 125 5.54 4.57 -18.49
CA VAL A 125 6.72 4.28 -17.67
C VAL A 125 7.90 3.89 -18.56
N ARG A 126 9.05 4.52 -18.33
CA ARG A 126 10.30 4.20 -19.03
C ARG A 126 10.82 2.85 -18.56
N TRP A 127 10.92 1.88 -19.46
CA TRP A 127 11.41 0.53 -19.12
C TRP A 127 12.83 0.55 -18.54
N GLN A 128 13.67 1.52 -18.93
CA GLN A 128 15.03 1.68 -18.41
C GLN A 128 15.04 1.96 -16.92
N SER A 129 14.08 2.76 -16.44
CA SER A 129 13.90 3.06 -15.03
C SER A 129 13.53 1.82 -14.22
N VAL A 130 12.59 1.02 -14.74
CA VAL A 130 12.17 -0.23 -14.12
C VAL A 130 13.33 -1.21 -14.05
N LEU A 131 14.09 -1.35 -15.14
CA LEU A 131 15.27 -2.21 -15.20
C LEU A 131 16.34 -1.76 -14.20
N LEU A 132 16.64 -0.46 -14.13
CA LEU A 132 17.61 0.08 -13.19
C LEU A 132 17.20 -0.19 -11.74
N ALA A 133 15.95 0.14 -11.37
CA ALA A 133 15.42 -0.10 -10.03
C ALA A 133 15.47 -1.59 -9.64
N ALA A 134 15.05 -2.49 -10.54
CA ALA A 134 15.05 -3.92 -10.31
C ALA A 134 16.46 -4.53 -10.14
N HIS A 135 17.50 -3.86 -10.63
CA HIS A 135 18.89 -4.27 -10.41
C HIS A 135 19.50 -3.65 -9.15
N VAL A 136 19.23 -2.36 -8.90
CA VAL A 136 19.84 -1.61 -7.79
C VAL A 136 19.26 -2.05 -6.46
N TYR A 137 17.93 -2.15 -6.32
CA TYR A 137 17.34 -2.44 -4.99
C TYR A 137 17.78 -3.80 -4.44
N PRO A 138 17.65 -4.92 -5.19
CA PRO A 138 18.10 -6.22 -4.69
C PRO A 138 19.61 -6.29 -4.42
N ARG A 139 20.43 -5.52 -5.15
CA ARG A 139 21.89 -5.47 -4.94
C ARG A 139 22.30 -4.99 -3.54
N PHE A 140 21.47 -4.15 -2.92
CA PHE A 140 21.69 -3.56 -1.59
C PHE A 140 20.71 -4.09 -0.53
N GLY A 141 20.05 -5.24 -0.77
CA GLY A 141 19.12 -5.87 0.17
C GLY A 141 17.68 -5.33 0.14
N GLY A 142 17.36 -4.45 -0.81
CA GLY A 142 16.01 -3.92 -0.99
C GLY A 142 15.11 -4.85 -1.80
N HIS A 143 13.84 -4.92 -1.41
CA HIS A 143 12.78 -5.64 -2.12
C HIS A 143 11.89 -4.67 -2.89
N LEU A 144 11.79 -4.83 -4.20
CA LEU A 144 10.94 -4.01 -5.04
C LEU A 144 9.54 -4.64 -5.18
N GLN A 145 8.50 -3.89 -4.79
CA GLN A 145 7.10 -4.20 -5.06
C GLN A 145 6.55 -3.24 -6.12
N THR A 146 6.04 -3.82 -7.20
CA THR A 146 5.45 -3.09 -8.34
C THR A 146 4.07 -3.62 -8.67
N TYR A 147 3.29 -2.78 -9.35
CA TYR A 147 1.96 -3.09 -9.82
C TYR A 147 1.92 -2.97 -11.33
N PHE A 148 1.45 -4.02 -12.01
CA PHE A 148 1.30 -3.99 -13.47
C PHE A 148 -0.12 -3.59 -13.82
N SER A 149 -0.27 -2.42 -14.46
CA SER A 149 -1.52 -2.01 -15.08
C SER A 149 -1.38 -2.02 -16.61
N ASN A 150 -2.48 -1.73 -17.30
CA ASN A 150 -2.61 -1.69 -18.76
C ASN A 150 -1.36 -1.17 -19.50
N SER A 151 -0.49 -2.09 -19.87
CA SER A 151 0.75 -1.87 -20.60
C SER A 151 0.93 -2.99 -21.63
N LYS A 152 1.96 -2.88 -22.46
CA LYS A 152 2.17 -3.80 -23.58
C LYS A 152 2.57 -5.19 -23.08
N PRO A 153 2.15 -6.29 -23.74
CA PRO A 153 2.50 -7.66 -23.36
C PRO A 153 4.01 -7.88 -23.17
N GLU A 154 4.84 -7.28 -24.02
CA GLU A 154 6.31 -7.40 -23.97
C GLU A 154 6.86 -6.80 -22.67
N PHE A 155 6.19 -5.80 -22.10
CA PHE A 155 6.61 -5.22 -20.83
C PHE A 155 6.24 -6.11 -19.65
N TYR A 156 5.13 -6.85 -19.74
CA TYR A 156 4.80 -7.89 -18.77
C TYR A 156 5.83 -9.04 -18.79
N GLU A 157 6.28 -9.46 -19.98
CA GLU A 157 7.34 -10.48 -20.11
C GLU A 157 8.64 -10.03 -19.45
N LEU A 158 9.06 -8.77 -19.66
CA LEU A 158 10.21 -8.21 -18.96
C LEU A 158 10.04 -8.25 -17.43
N LEU A 159 8.86 -7.90 -16.91
CA LEU A 159 8.59 -7.91 -15.48
C LEU A 159 8.62 -9.31 -14.88
N GLU A 160 8.09 -10.32 -15.58
CA GLU A 160 8.18 -11.72 -15.14
C GLU A 160 9.64 -12.21 -15.15
N GLU A 161 10.44 -11.79 -16.12
CA GLU A 161 11.86 -12.15 -16.15
C GLU A 161 12.67 -11.46 -15.03
N LEU A 162 12.36 -10.19 -14.72
CA LEU A 162 12.93 -9.49 -13.58
C LEU A 162 12.52 -10.12 -12.24
N LYS A 163 11.25 -10.53 -12.11
CA LYS A 163 10.76 -11.28 -10.95
C LYS A 163 11.53 -12.58 -10.78
N ARG A 164 11.77 -13.33 -11.86
CA ARG A 164 12.55 -14.57 -11.86
C ARG A 164 14.02 -14.35 -11.50
N LEU A 165 14.67 -13.34 -12.08
CA LEU A 165 16.12 -13.11 -11.96
C LEU A 165 16.52 -12.30 -10.73
N LYS A 166 15.65 -11.39 -10.27
CA LYS A 166 15.95 -10.39 -9.23
C LYS A 166 15.07 -10.53 -8.00
N GLY A 167 14.03 -11.38 -8.05
CA GLY A 167 13.14 -11.61 -6.92
C GLY A 167 12.20 -10.45 -6.61
N ILE A 168 11.98 -9.53 -7.56
CA ILE A 168 10.99 -8.45 -7.40
C ILE A 168 9.57 -9.04 -7.34
N SER A 169 8.62 -8.31 -6.76
CA SER A 169 7.21 -8.70 -6.75
C SER A 169 6.40 -7.84 -7.71
N VAL A 170 5.62 -8.49 -8.55
CA VAL A 170 4.73 -7.85 -9.54
C VAL A 170 3.30 -8.29 -9.24
N THR A 171 2.44 -7.35 -8.88
CA THR A 171 1.01 -7.60 -8.61
C THR A 171 0.16 -7.01 -9.74
N PRO A 172 -0.82 -7.74 -10.30
CA PRO A 172 -1.78 -7.13 -11.24
C PRO A 172 -2.55 -5.99 -10.55
N PHE A 173 -2.56 -4.81 -11.16
CA PHE A 173 -3.30 -3.68 -10.64
C PHE A 173 -4.77 -3.76 -11.08
N PRO A 174 -5.75 -3.54 -10.19
CA PRO A 174 -7.15 -3.64 -10.57
C PRO A 174 -7.52 -2.64 -11.67
N HIS A 175 -8.33 -3.10 -12.62
CA HIS A 175 -8.88 -2.24 -13.67
C HIS A 175 -10.08 -1.47 -13.14
N PHE A 176 -9.81 -0.30 -12.57
CA PHE A 176 -10.87 0.59 -12.13
C PHE A 176 -11.50 1.28 -13.35
N PHE A 177 -12.82 1.12 -13.53
CA PHE A 177 -13.62 1.85 -14.52
C PHE A 177 -13.11 1.80 -15.98
N GLY A 178 -12.42 0.72 -16.38
CA GLY A 178 -12.00 0.52 -17.77
C GLY A 178 -11.03 1.59 -18.30
N ASN A 179 -10.02 2.01 -17.51
CA ASN A 179 -8.97 2.99 -17.87
C ASN A 179 -9.41 4.43 -18.17
N THR A 180 -10.68 4.68 -18.41
CA THR A 180 -11.18 6.00 -18.83
C THR A 180 -11.23 7.05 -17.71
N LYS A 181 -11.04 6.63 -16.45
CA LYS A 181 -11.22 7.46 -15.25
C LYS A 181 -10.10 7.31 -14.21
N LEU A 182 -8.90 6.97 -14.65
CA LEU A 182 -7.75 6.83 -13.76
C LEU A 182 -7.43 8.14 -13.03
N ASP A 183 -7.64 9.28 -13.69
CA ASP A 183 -7.49 10.64 -13.14
C ASP A 183 -8.51 10.98 -12.04
N GLU A 184 -9.67 10.30 -12.01
CA GLU A 184 -10.66 10.44 -10.94
C GLU A 184 -10.23 9.71 -9.65
N ILE A 185 -9.29 8.75 -9.75
CA ILE A 185 -8.76 7.97 -8.63
C ILE A 185 -7.55 8.67 -8.05
N GLU A 186 -7.42 8.64 -6.72
CA GLU A 186 -6.31 9.23 -5.98
C GLU A 186 -4.95 9.01 -6.65
N PHE A 187 -4.45 10.10 -7.23
CA PHE A 187 -3.21 10.22 -7.99
C PHE A 187 -3.00 9.12 -9.02
N GLY A 188 -4.03 8.76 -9.80
CA GLY A 188 -3.89 7.72 -10.82
C GLY A 188 -3.68 6.33 -10.23
N GLY A 189 -4.10 6.08 -8.98
CA GLY A 189 -3.94 4.79 -8.31
C GLY A 189 -2.63 4.63 -7.53
N ILE A 190 -1.78 5.66 -7.46
CA ILE A 190 -0.53 5.64 -6.68
C ILE A 190 -0.83 5.38 -5.20
N THR A 191 -1.82 6.08 -4.62
CA THR A 191 -2.18 5.90 -3.21
C THR A 191 -2.68 4.49 -2.92
N VAL A 192 -3.42 3.91 -3.85
CA VAL A 192 -3.96 2.54 -3.74
C VAL A 192 -2.84 1.52 -3.73
N ALA A 193 -1.89 1.64 -4.67
CA ALA A 193 -0.71 0.78 -4.75
C ALA A 193 0.16 0.88 -3.50
N ASN A 194 0.39 2.10 -3.00
CA ASN A 194 1.16 2.31 -1.80
C ASN A 194 0.46 1.75 -0.56
N ALA A 195 -0.88 1.89 -0.47
CA ALA A 195 -1.67 1.38 0.65
C ALA A 195 -1.65 -0.15 0.68
N ASP A 196 -1.81 -0.77 -0.48
CA ASP A 196 -1.68 -2.22 -0.67
C ASP A 196 -0.28 -2.71 -0.27
N CYS A 197 0.77 -2.05 -0.77
CA CYS A 197 2.16 -2.42 -0.48
C CYS A 197 2.48 -2.30 1.01
N LEU A 198 2.03 -1.20 1.65
CA LEU A 198 2.17 -1.01 3.08
C LEU A 198 1.50 -2.16 3.84
N SER A 199 0.22 -2.45 3.56
CA SER A 199 -0.48 -3.54 4.22
C SER A 199 0.23 -4.88 4.01
N LYS A 200 0.66 -5.20 2.79
CA LYS A 200 1.36 -6.46 2.50
C LYS A 200 2.62 -6.66 3.33
N TYR A 201 3.43 -5.60 3.52
CA TYR A 201 4.79 -5.72 4.07
C TYR A 201 4.97 -5.12 5.47
N LYS A 202 3.93 -4.53 6.07
CA LYS A 202 4.00 -3.82 7.37
C LYS A 202 4.59 -4.66 8.51
N SER A 203 4.46 -5.99 8.42
CA SER A 203 4.91 -6.98 9.42
C SER A 203 6.28 -7.55 9.18
N SER A 204 6.83 -7.44 7.97
CA SER A 204 8.08 -8.11 7.59
C SER A 204 9.20 -7.17 7.18
N ALA A 205 8.89 -5.91 6.89
CA ALA A 205 9.90 -4.93 6.51
C ALA A 205 10.46 -4.18 7.72
N SER A 206 11.78 -4.04 7.80
CA SER A 206 12.44 -3.14 8.75
C SER A 206 12.21 -1.67 8.36
N PHE A 207 12.30 -1.38 7.06
CA PHE A 207 12.06 -0.07 6.47
C PHE A 207 11.16 -0.17 5.24
N ILE A 208 10.37 0.87 5.00
CA ILE A 208 9.54 1.00 3.79
C ILE A 208 9.65 2.41 3.24
N THR A 209 9.61 2.51 1.91
CA THR A 209 9.63 3.77 1.17
C THR A 209 8.70 3.71 -0.03
N PHE A 210 8.20 4.87 -0.43
CA PHE A 210 7.30 5.04 -1.57
C PHE A 210 8.00 5.94 -2.58
N LEU A 211 8.34 5.40 -3.75
CA LEU A 211 9.17 6.08 -4.76
C LEU A 211 8.54 5.95 -6.14
N GLU A 212 8.64 7.01 -6.93
CA GLU A 212 8.26 6.97 -8.33
C GLU A 212 9.34 6.30 -9.20
N TRP A 213 8.98 5.90 -10.42
CA TRP A 213 9.89 5.21 -11.34
C TRP A 213 11.09 6.04 -11.80
N ASN A 214 11.00 7.36 -11.76
CA ASN A 214 12.12 8.26 -12.06
C ASN A 214 13.02 8.53 -10.84
N GLU A 215 12.77 7.87 -9.70
CA GLU A 215 13.49 8.07 -8.46
C GLU A 215 14.29 6.83 -8.08
N LEU A 216 15.47 7.05 -7.50
CA LEU A 216 16.35 5.99 -7.09
C LEU A 216 17.08 6.39 -5.81
N LEU A 217 17.04 5.50 -4.82
CA LEU A 217 17.92 5.59 -3.66
C LEU A 217 19.13 4.70 -3.87
N ILE A 218 20.30 5.15 -3.40
CA ILE A 218 21.53 4.37 -3.41
C ILE A 218 22.22 4.62 -2.06
N PRO A 219 22.51 3.58 -1.27
CA PRO A 219 23.34 3.72 -0.07
C PRO A 219 24.68 4.37 -0.41
N LYS A 220 25.13 5.30 0.42
CA LYS A 220 26.37 6.06 0.16
C LYS A 220 27.49 5.64 1.10
N THR A 221 27.15 5.34 2.34
CA THR A 221 28.11 5.10 3.43
C THR A 221 28.28 3.60 3.67
N PHE A 222 27.20 2.83 3.51
CA PHE A 222 27.18 1.40 3.79
C PHE A 222 26.82 0.56 2.56
N ASP A 223 27.16 -0.72 2.59
CA ASP A 223 26.91 -1.67 1.49
C ASP A 223 25.48 -2.27 1.49
N SER A 224 24.58 -1.78 2.34
CA SER A 224 23.19 -2.23 2.40
C SER A 224 22.24 -1.11 2.85
N TYR A 225 20.97 -1.21 2.45
CA TYR A 225 19.94 -0.30 2.94
C TYR A 225 19.71 -0.42 4.44
N PHE A 226 19.77 -1.64 4.98
CA PHE A 226 19.57 -1.85 6.42
C PHE A 226 20.58 -1.05 7.22
N SER A 227 21.88 -1.22 6.93
CA SER A 227 22.93 -0.55 7.68
C SER A 227 22.90 0.97 7.51
N GLU A 228 22.62 1.46 6.29
CA GLU A 228 22.48 2.88 6.02
C GLU A 228 21.35 3.49 6.85
N PHE A 229 20.15 2.91 6.83
CA PHE A 229 19.01 3.47 7.56
C PHE A 229 19.07 3.20 9.06
N ALA A 230 19.50 2.01 9.50
CA ALA A 230 19.66 1.71 10.92
C ALA A 230 20.58 2.73 11.59
N ASN A 231 21.70 3.10 10.96
CA ASN A 231 22.60 4.14 11.46
C ASN A 231 21.91 5.50 11.68
N TYR A 232 21.04 5.94 10.76
CA TYR A 232 20.27 7.17 10.94
C TYR A 232 19.18 7.06 12.02
N PHE A 233 18.50 5.91 12.13
CA PHE A 233 17.45 5.72 13.13
C PHE A 233 18.00 5.44 14.54
N GLU A 234 19.20 4.87 14.67
CA GLU A 234 19.85 4.62 15.97
C GLU A 234 20.54 5.87 16.54
N SER A 235 21.00 6.77 15.66
CA SER A 235 21.54 8.06 16.10
C SER A 235 20.47 8.99 16.70
N GLU A 236 19.19 8.71 16.46
CA GLU A 236 18.08 9.54 16.93
C GLU A 236 16.89 8.69 17.41
N ILE A 237 16.79 8.50 18.73
CA ILE A 237 15.84 7.59 19.41
C ILE A 237 14.34 7.90 19.20
N PHE A 238 13.99 9.02 18.56
CA PHE A 238 12.60 9.43 18.29
C PHE A 238 12.29 9.66 16.80
N VAL A 239 13.17 9.24 15.89
CA VAL A 239 12.90 9.40 14.46
C VAL A 239 11.89 8.36 14.00
N GLY A 240 10.69 8.83 13.65
CA GLY A 240 9.70 8.01 12.98
C GLY A 240 9.87 7.99 11.46
N LEU A 241 10.54 8.99 10.90
CA LEU A 241 10.60 9.26 9.47
C LEU A 241 11.94 9.89 9.10
N LEU A 242 12.61 9.36 8.08
CA LEU A 242 13.74 10.01 7.42
C LEU A 242 13.24 10.71 6.15
N GLU A 243 13.34 12.03 6.11
CA GLU A 243 13.07 12.83 4.92
C GLU A 243 14.40 13.14 4.19
N PHE A 244 14.49 12.80 2.92
CA PHE A 244 15.59 13.16 2.03
C PHE A 244 15.06 13.98 0.86
N ARG A 245 15.84 14.94 0.39
CA ARG A 245 15.51 15.73 -0.79
C ARG A 245 16.29 15.22 -1.99
N ASN A 246 15.59 14.99 -3.10
CA ASN A 246 16.24 14.69 -4.37
C ASN A 246 16.94 15.94 -4.92
N ALA A 247 17.66 15.80 -6.04
CA ALA A 247 18.38 16.90 -6.70
C ALA A 247 17.47 18.07 -7.12
N ASN A 248 16.17 17.83 -7.27
CA ASN A 248 15.16 18.83 -7.62
C ASN A 248 14.51 19.47 -6.38
N GLY A 249 14.96 19.12 -5.17
CA GLY A 249 14.40 19.62 -3.92
C GLY A 249 13.11 18.94 -3.46
N THR A 250 12.64 17.90 -4.15
CA THR A 250 11.44 17.14 -3.74
C THR A 250 11.77 16.26 -2.56
N SER A 251 10.99 16.39 -1.49
CA SER A 251 11.09 15.57 -0.29
C SER A 251 10.55 14.16 -0.53
N LYS A 252 11.28 13.19 0.00
CA LYS A 252 11.01 11.76 -0.10
C LYS A 252 11.37 11.10 1.22
N VAL A 253 10.79 9.94 1.48
CA VAL A 253 10.70 9.44 2.85
C VAL A 253 11.01 7.95 2.98
N VAL A 254 11.72 7.60 4.04
CA VAL A 254 11.90 6.21 4.51
C VAL A 254 11.43 6.16 5.95
N THR A 255 10.59 5.17 6.28
CA THR A 255 10.02 5.02 7.62
C THR A 255 10.12 3.58 8.09
N ARG A 256 9.96 3.37 9.40
CA ARG A 256 9.63 2.06 9.97
C ARG A 256 8.14 1.79 9.75
N PRO A 257 7.75 0.64 9.16
CA PRO A 257 6.33 0.37 8.88
C PRO A 257 5.44 0.35 10.12
N LEU A 258 5.97 -0.11 11.26
CA LEU A 258 5.25 -0.14 12.54
C LEU A 258 4.79 1.24 13.02
N LEU A 259 5.42 2.33 12.52
CA LEU A 259 5.13 3.69 12.94
C LEU A 259 4.10 4.40 12.04
N ILE A 260 3.62 3.72 10.98
CA ILE A 260 2.66 4.30 10.04
C ILE A 260 1.45 3.39 9.83
N ASP A 261 0.25 3.94 10.07
CA ASP A 261 -1.01 3.23 9.79
C ASP A 261 -1.55 3.50 8.39
N SER A 262 -1.00 4.50 7.70
CA SER A 262 -1.34 4.85 6.32
C SER A 262 -0.15 5.45 5.58
N VAL A 263 -0.26 5.49 4.26
CA VAL A 263 0.77 5.99 3.33
C VAL A 263 1.05 7.49 3.50
N TRP A 264 0.31 8.21 4.34
CA TRP A 264 0.55 9.62 4.54
C TRP A 264 1.89 9.89 5.23
N LEU A 265 2.88 10.15 4.41
CA LEU A 265 4.15 10.77 4.75
C LEU A 265 4.33 11.94 3.78
N ASN A 266 4.05 13.15 4.29
CA ASN A 266 4.25 14.47 3.68
C ASN A 266 4.88 14.47 2.27
N GLU A 267 4.05 14.54 1.23
CA GLU A 267 4.37 15.56 0.22
C GLU A 267 4.11 16.92 0.88
N PRO A 268 5.02 17.90 0.75
CA PRO A 268 4.73 19.23 1.22
C PRO A 268 3.49 19.69 0.48
N VAL A 269 2.40 19.90 1.23
CA VAL A 269 1.32 20.75 0.74
C VAL A 269 2.01 22.06 0.40
N GLU A 270 2.21 22.32 -0.90
CA GLU A 270 2.63 23.62 -1.37
C GLU A 270 1.51 24.61 -1.01
N ARG A 271 1.59 25.10 0.22
CA ARG A 271 1.18 26.41 0.73
C ARG A 271 1.47 26.44 2.23
N PRO A 272 2.34 27.35 2.69
CA PRO A 272 2.52 27.56 4.11
C PRO A 272 1.17 28.03 4.68
N PHE A 273 0.70 27.35 5.72
CA PHE A 273 -0.20 27.99 6.67
C PHE A 273 0.53 29.26 7.14
N LYS A 274 0.10 30.42 6.62
CA LYS A 274 0.46 31.70 7.22
C LYS A 274 -0.11 31.66 8.63
N LEU A 275 0.75 31.42 9.62
CA LEU A 275 0.46 31.84 10.98
C LEU A 275 0.14 33.32 10.90
N LYS A 276 -1.12 33.67 11.16
CA LYS A 276 -1.51 35.05 11.40
C LYS A 276 -0.65 35.55 12.57
N ARG A 277 0.10 36.62 12.32
CA ARG A 277 0.58 37.49 13.40
C ARG A 277 -0.62 38.25 13.97
#